data_AF-A0A525K5G9-F1
#
_entry.id   AF-A0A525K5G9-F1
#
_cell.length_a   1.000
_cell.length_b   1.000
_cell.length_c   1.000
_cell.angle_alpha   90.00
_cell.angle_beta   90.00
_cell.angle_gamma   90.00
#
_symmetry.space_group_name_H-M   'P 1'
#
loop_
_entity.id
_entity.type
_entity.pdbx_description
1 polymer ?
#
loop_
_entity_poly.entity_id
_entity_poly.type
_entity_poly.pdbx_seq_one_letter_code
_entity_poly.pdbx_strand_id
1 'polypeptide(L)'
;MAPTEPDPNQAFYDKAKRALEDLFEKAKAKNELHFVMAMMPEFRGMQDGGWNTGEEAVRAFDQFTEHIKSLPKDSLVRVRIMLAFYLTIAEGAGFYEMPKKMMLTVEGKGNNLWPFQSLVTKHEKTGRAIDPNANKIMKNMMGHAYDLGLFELSDVFKEAFDSDLRNAIAHADYIIAAEGLRIRKRNGGQPRVIPWNEFDALYCKAGNLFDFIRQFVEIYIQSYDPPKTIKARMNDNEPLTDYTLYYIPQTGAFGLTTGPAPTPPDGT
;
A
#
# COMPACT_ATOMS: atom_id res chain seq x y z
N MET A 1 24.33 -13.51 26.16
CA MET A 1 23.66 -13.42 24.85
C MET A 1 24.59 -12.66 23.95
N ALA A 2 24.93 -13.20 22.77
CA ALA A 2 25.68 -12.42 21.79
C ALA A 2 24.82 -11.22 21.35
N PRO A 3 25.38 -10.02 21.16
CA PRO A 3 24.63 -8.89 20.62
C PRO A 3 24.07 -9.30 19.26
N THR A 4 22.75 -9.19 19.09
CA THR A 4 22.08 -9.35 17.80
C THR A 4 22.65 -8.30 16.86
N GLU A 5 23.15 -8.72 15.70
CA GLU A 5 23.55 -7.78 14.65
C GLU A 5 22.35 -6.86 14.32
N PRO A 6 22.59 -5.55 14.15
CA PRO A 6 21.53 -4.61 13.81
C PRO A 6 20.92 -4.99 12.44
N ASP A 7 19.59 -4.93 12.34
CA ASP A 7 18.90 -5.20 11.06
C ASP A 7 19.43 -4.22 9.99
N PRO A 8 19.98 -4.72 8.86
CA PRO A 8 20.54 -3.86 7.81
C PRO A 8 19.50 -2.92 7.18
N ASN A 9 18.21 -3.17 7.36
CA ASN A 9 17.12 -2.33 6.87
C ASN A 9 16.56 -1.37 7.93
N GLN A 10 17.11 -1.31 9.14
CA GLN A 10 16.57 -0.46 10.22
C GLN A 10 16.42 1.02 9.80
N ALA A 11 17.42 1.56 9.10
CA ALA A 11 17.38 2.95 8.61
C ALA A 11 16.23 3.19 7.62
N PHE A 12 15.90 2.19 6.79
CA PHE A 12 14.74 2.24 5.91
C PHE A 12 13.43 2.18 6.72
N TYR A 13 13.34 1.31 7.73
CA TYR A 13 12.13 1.19 8.56
C TYR A 13 11.83 2.49 9.31
N ASP A 14 12.83 3.12 9.91
CA ASP A 14 12.65 4.37 10.64
C ASP A 14 12.22 5.50 9.68
N LYS A 15 12.80 5.53 8.47
CA LYS A 15 12.39 6.46 7.41
C LYS A 15 10.95 6.23 6.98
N ALA A 16 10.57 4.98 6.71
CA ALA A 16 9.22 4.61 6.29
C ALA A 16 8.17 5.01 7.33
N LYS A 17 8.42 4.77 8.61
CA LYS A 17 7.51 5.16 9.69
C LYS A 17 7.32 6.68 9.74
N ARG A 18 8.40 7.46 9.78
CA ARG A 18 8.31 8.93 9.79
C ARG A 18 7.61 9.48 8.55
N ALA A 19 7.93 8.95 7.38
CA ALA A 19 7.35 9.40 6.12
C ALA A 19 5.85 9.10 6.02
N LEU A 20 5.42 7.95 6.53
CA LEU A 20 4.00 7.59 6.60
C LEU A 20 3.26 8.40 7.66
N GLU A 21 3.85 8.59 8.83
CA GLU A 21 3.29 9.46 9.89
C GLU A 21 3.06 10.88 9.36
N ASP A 22 4.06 11.47 8.70
CA ASP A 22 3.97 12.81 8.11
C ASP A 22 2.86 12.89 7.04
N LEU A 23 2.74 11.87 6.18
CA LEU A 23 1.66 11.80 5.19
C LEU A 23 0.28 11.76 5.86
N PHE A 24 0.11 10.89 6.85
CA PHE A 24 -1.18 10.69 7.53
C PHE A 24 -1.58 11.95 8.31
N GLU A 25 -0.67 12.54 9.08
CA GLU A 25 -0.92 13.78 9.80
C GLU A 25 -1.25 14.94 8.86
N LYS A 26 -0.50 15.12 7.77
CA LYS A 26 -0.80 16.17 6.78
C LYS A 26 -2.15 15.96 6.11
N ALA A 27 -2.49 14.73 5.74
CA ALA A 27 -3.78 14.42 5.12
C ALA A 27 -4.95 14.69 6.09
N LYS A 28 -4.84 14.21 7.34
CA LYS A 28 -5.81 14.46 8.40
C LYS A 28 -6.00 15.94 8.68
N ALA A 29 -4.90 16.68 8.83
CA ALA A 29 -4.93 18.12 9.08
C ALA A 29 -5.50 18.92 7.91
N LYS A 30 -5.27 18.46 6.66
CA LYS A 30 -5.75 19.14 5.46
C LYS A 30 -7.26 18.97 5.28
N ASN A 31 -7.77 17.76 5.43
CA ASN A 31 -9.21 17.48 5.35
C ASN A 31 -9.55 16.14 6.02
N GLU A 32 -10.02 16.20 7.26
CA GLU A 32 -10.27 15.01 8.08
C GLU A 32 -11.38 14.10 7.51
N LEU A 33 -12.39 14.65 6.84
CA LEU A 33 -13.45 13.84 6.20
C LEU A 33 -12.86 12.99 5.06
N HIS A 34 -12.09 13.62 4.16
CA HIS A 34 -11.47 12.92 3.04
C HIS A 34 -10.34 11.98 3.49
N PHE A 35 -9.64 12.32 4.58
CA PHE A 35 -8.69 11.43 5.24
C PHE A 35 -9.36 10.12 5.72
N VAL A 36 -10.50 10.20 6.41
CA VAL A 36 -11.28 9.01 6.81
C VAL A 36 -11.69 8.20 5.60
N MET A 37 -12.23 8.85 4.56
CA MET A 37 -12.64 8.15 3.34
C MET A 37 -11.47 7.49 2.60
N ALA A 38 -10.26 8.04 2.71
CA ALA A 38 -9.07 7.48 2.10
C ALA A 38 -8.59 6.19 2.78
N MET A 39 -8.90 5.98 4.06
CA MET A 39 -8.60 4.74 4.80
C MET A 39 -9.61 3.62 4.55
N MET A 40 -10.77 3.94 3.96
CA MET A 40 -11.79 2.97 3.64
C MET A 40 -11.46 2.30 2.28
N PRO A 41 -11.18 0.99 2.26
CA PRO A 41 -10.87 0.29 1.02
C PRO A 41 -12.08 0.27 0.08
N GLU A 42 -11.83 0.55 -1.20
CA GLU A 42 -12.67 0.21 -2.35
C GLU A 42 -14.18 0.51 -2.28
N PHE A 43 -14.59 1.79 -2.23
CA PHE A 43 -15.97 2.20 -2.53
C PHE A 43 -16.30 2.22 -4.04
N ARG A 44 -15.93 1.18 -4.79
CA ARG A 44 -16.17 1.14 -6.24
C ARG A 44 -16.40 -0.28 -6.76
N GLY A 45 -17.21 -0.37 -7.81
CA GLY A 45 -17.56 -1.65 -8.44
C GLY A 45 -18.61 -2.40 -7.64
N MET A 46 -18.53 -3.73 -7.63
CA MET A 46 -19.42 -4.55 -6.83
C MET A 46 -19.02 -4.44 -5.35
N GLN A 47 -19.98 -4.18 -4.48
CA GLN A 47 -19.76 -3.91 -3.06
C GLN A 47 -20.39 -5.00 -2.17
N ASP A 48 -20.77 -6.12 -2.77
CA ASP A 48 -21.25 -7.29 -2.05
C ASP A 48 -20.11 -7.92 -1.26
N GLY A 49 -20.45 -8.62 -0.19
CA GLY A 49 -19.48 -9.35 0.62
C GLY A 49 -18.59 -10.26 -0.23
N GLY A 50 -17.27 -10.14 -0.05
CA GLY A 50 -16.26 -10.88 -0.82
C GLY A 50 -15.68 -10.12 -2.03
N TRP A 51 -16.12 -8.89 -2.31
CA TRP A 51 -15.61 -8.05 -3.41
C TRP A 51 -14.76 -6.89 -2.92
N ASN A 52 -13.82 -7.17 -2.00
CA ASN A 52 -12.86 -6.20 -1.48
C ASN A 52 -11.43 -6.74 -1.67
N THR A 53 -10.73 -6.21 -2.67
CA THR A 53 -9.35 -6.62 -2.97
C THR A 53 -8.35 -6.11 -1.94
N GLY A 54 -8.69 -5.05 -1.19
CA GLY A 54 -7.89 -4.57 -0.06
C GLY A 54 -7.87 -5.59 1.09
N GLU A 55 -9.04 -6.11 1.47
CA GLU A 55 -9.15 -7.18 2.47
C GLU A 55 -8.48 -8.48 2.01
N GLU A 56 -8.60 -8.82 0.73
CA GLU A 56 -7.90 -9.97 0.16
C GLU A 56 -6.38 -9.79 0.19
N ALA A 57 -5.86 -8.59 -0.10
CA ALA A 57 -4.44 -8.30 -0.05
C ALA A 57 -3.87 -8.47 1.37
N VAL A 58 -4.60 -8.03 2.40
CA VAL A 58 -4.19 -8.22 3.81
C VAL A 58 -4.18 -9.70 4.17
N ARG A 59 -5.23 -10.45 3.84
CA ARG A 59 -5.29 -11.90 4.09
C ARG A 59 -4.18 -12.66 3.38
N ALA A 60 -3.93 -12.33 2.11
CA ALA A 60 -2.84 -12.90 1.35
C ALA A 60 -1.49 -12.59 2.00
N PHE A 61 -1.28 -11.35 2.45
CA PHE A 61 -0.04 -10.95 3.12
C PHE A 61 0.26 -11.80 4.36
N ASP A 62 -0.74 -12.00 5.22
CA ASP A 62 -0.60 -12.80 6.43
C ASP A 62 -0.31 -14.27 6.09
N GLN A 63 -1.06 -14.86 5.16
CA GLN A 63 -0.90 -16.25 4.74
C GLN A 63 0.45 -16.51 4.07
N PHE A 64 0.90 -15.64 3.15
CA PHE A 64 2.22 -15.76 2.53
C PHE A 64 3.33 -15.65 3.57
N THR A 65 3.23 -14.67 4.47
CA THR A 65 4.23 -14.45 5.51
C THR A 65 4.34 -15.65 6.46
N GLU A 66 3.21 -16.20 6.92
CA GLU A 66 3.17 -17.39 7.74
C GLU A 66 3.77 -18.60 7.01
N HIS A 67 3.38 -18.83 5.76
CA HIS A 67 3.86 -19.96 4.98
C HIS A 67 5.36 -19.87 4.68
N ILE A 68 5.88 -18.68 4.35
CA ILE A 68 7.33 -18.48 4.13
C ILE A 68 8.14 -18.76 5.41
N LYS A 69 7.59 -18.43 6.58
CA LYS A 69 8.22 -18.70 7.89
C LYS A 69 8.25 -20.18 8.25
N SER A 70 7.26 -20.97 7.79
CA SER A 70 7.22 -22.41 8.07
C SER A 70 8.13 -23.26 7.18
N LEU A 71 8.62 -22.71 6.07
CA LEU A 71 9.52 -23.40 5.15
C LEU A 71 10.99 -23.35 5.60
N PRO A 72 11.80 -24.39 5.31
CA PRO A 72 13.24 -24.37 5.57
C PRO A 72 13.94 -23.20 4.86
N LYS A 73 14.92 -22.58 5.53
CA LYS A 73 15.61 -21.38 5.01
C LYS A 73 16.35 -21.62 3.70
N ASP A 74 16.88 -22.82 3.51
CA ASP A 74 17.63 -23.29 2.34
C ASP A 74 16.73 -23.86 1.22
N SER A 75 15.41 -23.87 1.41
CA SER A 75 14.48 -24.41 0.42
C SER A 75 14.35 -23.49 -0.80
N LEU A 76 14.58 -24.05 -2.00
CA LEU A 76 14.29 -23.35 -3.26
C LEU A 76 12.79 -23.02 -3.41
N VAL A 77 11.91 -23.83 -2.82
CA VAL A 77 10.46 -23.56 -2.82
C VAL A 77 10.16 -22.29 -2.02
N ARG A 78 10.84 -22.10 -0.88
CA ARG A 78 10.72 -20.87 -0.09
C ARG A 78 11.10 -19.63 -0.90
N VAL A 79 12.23 -19.68 -1.62
CA VAL A 79 12.66 -18.58 -2.50
C VAL A 79 11.61 -18.28 -3.58
N ARG A 80 11.04 -19.31 -4.21
CA ARG A 80 10.00 -19.11 -5.23
C ARG A 80 8.73 -18.47 -4.68
N ILE A 81 8.33 -18.84 -3.47
CA ILE A 81 7.17 -18.25 -2.79
C ILE A 81 7.47 -16.80 -2.40
N MET A 82 8.67 -16.49 -1.90
CA MET A 82 9.09 -15.11 -1.63
C MET A 82 9.07 -14.25 -2.91
N LEU A 83 9.52 -14.78 -4.05
CA LEU A 83 9.46 -14.08 -5.33
C LEU A 83 8.02 -13.84 -5.80
N ALA A 84 7.17 -14.87 -5.73
CA ALA A 84 5.75 -14.73 -6.06
C ALA A 84 5.07 -13.69 -5.17
N PHE A 85 5.37 -13.71 -3.86
CA PHE A 85 4.80 -12.77 -2.91
C PHE A 85 5.31 -11.34 -3.12
N TYR A 86 6.60 -11.16 -3.40
CA TYR A 86 7.15 -9.85 -3.79
C TYR A 86 6.42 -9.28 -5.02
N LEU A 87 6.15 -10.12 -6.03
CA LEU A 87 5.36 -9.70 -7.19
C LEU A 87 3.93 -9.31 -6.78
N THR A 88 3.26 -10.07 -5.92
CA THR A 88 1.94 -9.71 -5.40
C THR A 88 1.93 -8.34 -4.72
N ILE A 89 2.91 -8.05 -3.85
CA ILE A 89 3.04 -6.75 -3.18
C ILE A 89 3.32 -5.64 -4.20
N ALA A 90 4.15 -5.91 -5.20
CA ALA A 90 4.48 -4.95 -6.25
C ALA A 90 3.28 -4.60 -7.16
N GLU A 91 2.44 -5.58 -7.51
CA GLU A 91 1.27 -5.40 -8.39
C GLU A 91 -0.01 -4.98 -7.66
N GLY A 92 -0.04 -5.10 -6.32
CA GLY A 92 -1.22 -4.82 -5.50
C GLY A 92 -1.61 -3.34 -5.52
N ALA A 93 -2.20 -2.85 -6.61
CA ALA A 93 -2.57 -1.44 -6.76
C ALA A 93 -3.50 -0.97 -5.63
N GLY A 94 -4.42 -1.83 -5.18
CA GLY A 94 -5.32 -1.57 -4.04
C GLY A 94 -4.56 -1.20 -2.76
N PHE A 95 -3.38 -1.78 -2.54
CA PHE A 95 -2.52 -1.44 -1.41
C PHE A 95 -1.96 -0.01 -1.50
N TYR A 96 -1.56 0.41 -2.70
CA TYR A 96 -1.02 1.77 -2.92
C TYR A 96 -2.11 2.83 -3.11
N GLU A 97 -3.39 2.45 -3.22
CA GLU A 97 -4.49 3.43 -3.32
C GLU A 97 -4.61 4.29 -2.08
N MET A 98 -4.49 3.72 -0.89
CA MET A 98 -4.61 4.46 0.38
C MET A 98 -3.59 5.60 0.47
N PRO A 99 -2.26 5.37 0.40
CA PRO A 99 -1.30 6.47 0.43
C PRO A 99 -1.49 7.44 -0.74
N LYS A 100 -1.96 6.98 -1.91
CA LYS A 100 -2.26 7.87 -3.03
C LYS A 100 -3.44 8.80 -2.75
N LYS A 101 -4.52 8.30 -2.16
CA LYS A 101 -5.69 9.08 -1.72
C LYS A 101 -5.30 10.07 -0.62
N MET A 102 -4.40 9.71 0.27
CA MET A 102 -3.83 10.64 1.26
C MET A 102 -3.06 11.78 0.58
N MET A 103 -2.19 11.47 -0.40
CA MET A 103 -1.49 12.51 -1.16
C MET A 103 -2.45 13.44 -1.93
N LEU A 104 -3.52 12.89 -2.52
CA LEU A 104 -4.57 13.70 -3.15
C LEU A 104 -5.32 14.58 -2.13
N THR A 105 -5.54 14.08 -0.92
CA THR A 105 -6.11 14.85 0.18
C THR A 105 -5.20 16.02 0.56
N VAL A 106 -3.90 15.77 0.74
CA VAL A 106 -2.88 16.82 1.00
C VAL A 106 -2.88 17.89 -0.11
N GLU A 107 -2.99 17.46 -1.37
CA GLU A 107 -3.09 18.35 -2.55
C GLU A 107 -4.40 19.16 -2.59
N GLY A 108 -5.40 18.81 -1.78
CA GLY A 108 -6.72 19.43 -1.77
C GLY A 108 -7.68 18.90 -2.84
N LYS A 109 -7.38 17.76 -3.45
CA LYS A 109 -8.25 17.07 -4.42
C LYS A 109 -9.26 16.11 -3.77
N GLY A 110 -9.13 15.88 -2.46
CA GLY A 110 -9.97 14.98 -1.70
C GLY A 110 -9.75 13.50 -2.03
N ASN A 111 -10.70 12.67 -1.62
CA ASN A 111 -10.74 11.23 -1.81
C ASN A 111 -11.23 10.90 -3.22
N ASN A 112 -10.29 10.58 -4.11
CA ASN A 112 -10.60 10.05 -5.42
C ASN A 112 -10.74 8.53 -5.35
N LEU A 113 -11.92 8.02 -5.72
CA LEU A 113 -12.19 6.58 -5.77
C LEU A 113 -11.28 5.83 -6.76
N TRP A 114 -10.78 6.52 -7.78
CA TRP A 114 -9.91 5.97 -8.83
C TRP A 114 -8.59 6.76 -8.87
N PRO A 115 -7.75 6.64 -7.83
CA PRO A 115 -6.59 7.52 -7.65
C PRO A 115 -5.52 7.37 -8.75
N PHE A 116 -5.59 6.30 -9.54
CA PHE A 116 -4.71 6.01 -10.67
C PHE A 116 -5.38 6.10 -12.04
N GLN A 117 -6.63 6.60 -12.14
CA GLN A 117 -7.38 6.65 -13.40
C GLN A 117 -6.64 7.40 -14.51
N SER A 118 -5.89 8.45 -14.14
CA SER A 118 -5.12 9.25 -15.09
C SER A 118 -3.97 8.48 -15.75
N LEU A 119 -3.60 7.30 -15.23
CA LEU A 119 -2.56 6.44 -15.78
C LEU A 119 -3.11 5.39 -16.75
N VAL A 120 -4.44 5.21 -16.79
CA VAL A 120 -5.11 4.30 -17.70
C VAL A 120 -4.97 4.86 -19.12
N THR A 121 -4.45 4.02 -20.01
CA THR A 121 -4.30 4.36 -21.44
C THR A 121 -5.32 3.62 -22.27
N LYS A 122 -5.57 4.04 -23.52
CA LYS A 122 -6.42 3.30 -24.46
C LYS A 122 -5.57 2.61 -25.52
N HIS A 123 -5.88 1.37 -25.82
CA HIS A 123 -5.25 0.64 -26.92
C HIS A 123 -5.63 1.29 -28.27
N GLU A 124 -4.64 1.73 -29.04
CA GLU A 124 -4.87 2.52 -30.27
C GLU A 124 -5.83 1.85 -31.26
N LYS A 125 -5.72 0.53 -31.45
CA LYS A 125 -6.54 -0.20 -32.43
C LYS A 125 -7.91 -0.64 -31.91
N THR A 126 -8.07 -0.86 -30.61
CA THR A 126 -9.27 -1.52 -30.05
C THR A 126 -10.06 -0.59 -29.14
N GLY A 127 -9.51 0.57 -28.77
CA GLY A 127 -10.10 1.50 -27.82
C GLY A 127 -10.19 0.99 -26.38
N ARG A 128 -9.79 -0.26 -26.11
CA ARG A 128 -9.89 -0.88 -24.79
C ARG A 128 -8.97 -0.17 -23.79
N ALA A 129 -9.46 -0.02 -22.56
CA ALA A 129 -8.66 0.46 -21.46
C ALA A 129 -7.50 -0.51 -21.19
N ILE A 130 -6.32 0.05 -20.95
CA ILE A 130 -5.11 -0.65 -20.53
C ILE A 130 -4.74 -0.08 -19.17
N ASP A 131 -4.87 -0.90 -18.15
CA ASP A 131 -4.51 -0.55 -16.79
C ASP A 131 -3.00 -0.30 -16.65
N PRO A 132 -2.59 0.63 -15.78
CA PRO A 132 -1.18 0.84 -15.49
C PRO A 132 -0.57 -0.39 -14.82
N ASN A 133 0.64 -0.74 -15.24
CA ASN A 133 1.43 -1.75 -14.54
C ASN A 133 2.08 -1.18 -13.27
N ALA A 134 2.60 -2.05 -12.39
CA ALA A 134 3.31 -1.65 -11.17
C ALA A 134 4.39 -0.57 -11.37
N ASN A 135 5.16 -0.63 -12.46
CA ASN A 135 6.20 0.38 -12.75
C ASN A 135 5.60 1.78 -12.94
N LYS A 136 4.48 1.89 -13.65
CA LYS A 136 3.77 3.18 -13.83
C LYS A 136 3.17 3.68 -12.52
N ILE A 137 2.56 2.78 -11.74
CA ILE A 137 2.01 3.09 -10.41
C ILE A 137 3.13 3.63 -9.51
N MET A 138 4.21 2.88 -9.32
CA MET A 138 5.28 3.27 -8.41
C MET A 138 5.99 4.55 -8.86
N LYS A 139 6.21 4.75 -10.17
CA LYS A 139 6.73 6.02 -10.69
C LYS A 139 5.81 7.19 -10.37
N ASN A 140 4.49 7.00 -10.48
CA ASN A 140 3.53 8.01 -10.12
C ASN A 140 3.50 8.29 -8.61
N MET A 141 3.61 7.25 -7.77
CA MET A 141 3.70 7.40 -6.31
C MET A 141 4.92 8.21 -5.90
N MET A 142 6.10 7.83 -6.42
CA MET A 142 7.36 8.55 -6.18
C MET A 142 7.28 10.02 -6.63
N GLY A 143 6.79 10.26 -7.85
CA GLY A 143 6.67 11.61 -8.40
C GLY A 143 5.70 12.48 -7.61
N HIS A 144 4.51 11.95 -7.28
CA HIS A 144 3.50 12.73 -6.55
C HIS A 144 3.95 13.07 -5.13
N ALA A 145 4.60 12.13 -4.43
CA ALA A 145 5.20 12.41 -3.12
C ALA A 145 6.26 13.52 -3.21
N TYR A 146 7.11 13.46 -4.24
CA TYR A 146 8.13 14.48 -4.49
C TYR A 146 7.51 15.85 -4.76
N ASP A 147 6.48 15.94 -5.61
CA ASP A 147 5.81 17.18 -5.97
C ASP A 147 5.11 17.85 -4.77
N LEU A 148 4.70 17.06 -3.77
CA LEU A 148 4.12 17.54 -2.51
C LEU A 148 5.18 17.90 -1.44
N GLY A 149 6.47 17.73 -1.74
CA GLY A 149 7.56 17.93 -0.78
C GLY A 149 7.72 16.81 0.25
N LEU A 150 7.08 15.65 0.04
CA LEU A 150 7.18 14.45 0.88
C LEU A 150 8.38 13.60 0.43
N PHE A 151 9.59 14.17 0.48
CA PHE A 151 10.78 13.57 -0.12
C PHE A 151 11.15 12.21 0.50
N GLU A 152 11.07 12.06 1.84
CA GLU A 152 11.33 10.77 2.48
C GLU A 152 10.34 9.69 2.01
N LEU A 153 9.07 10.05 1.79
CA LEU A 153 8.06 9.12 1.28
C LEU A 153 8.36 8.69 -0.17
N SER A 154 8.81 9.62 -1.01
CA SER A 154 9.27 9.33 -2.37
C SER A 154 10.42 8.31 -2.36
N ASP A 155 11.41 8.54 -1.48
CA ASP A 155 12.54 7.63 -1.31
C ASP A 155 12.10 6.25 -0.78
N VAL A 156 11.16 6.20 0.16
CA VAL A 156 10.61 4.94 0.69
C VAL A 156 9.97 4.11 -0.43
N PHE A 157 9.17 4.72 -1.31
CA PHE A 157 8.61 4.02 -2.46
C PHE A 157 9.68 3.53 -3.44
N LYS A 158 10.72 4.34 -3.65
CA LYS A 158 11.85 3.98 -4.52
C LYS A 158 12.67 2.82 -3.97
N GLU A 159 12.94 2.81 -2.68
CA GLU A 159 13.77 1.79 -2.03
C GLU A 159 13.05 0.46 -1.82
N ALA A 160 11.71 0.47 -1.71
CA ALA A 160 10.89 -0.72 -1.55
C ALA A 160 10.57 -1.43 -2.88
N PHE A 161 10.87 -0.82 -4.03
CA PHE A 161 10.48 -1.33 -5.34
C PHE A 161 11.63 -1.34 -6.34
N ASP A 162 12.03 -2.55 -6.73
CA ASP A 162 12.95 -2.78 -7.85
C ASP A 162 12.17 -3.24 -9.11
N SER A 163 12.20 -2.40 -10.15
CA SER A 163 11.51 -2.65 -11.41
C SER A 163 12.10 -3.82 -12.21
N ASP A 164 13.42 -4.05 -12.12
CA ASP A 164 14.08 -5.15 -12.83
C ASP A 164 13.67 -6.48 -12.19
N LEU A 165 13.68 -6.58 -10.86
CA LEU A 165 13.23 -7.75 -10.12
C LEU A 165 11.74 -8.03 -10.41
N ARG A 166 10.87 -7.02 -10.32
CA ARG A 166 9.44 -7.16 -10.65
C ARG A 166 9.25 -7.71 -12.06
N ASN A 167 9.91 -7.12 -13.07
CA ASN A 167 9.76 -7.54 -14.46
C ASN A 167 10.30 -8.97 -14.68
N ALA A 168 11.41 -9.31 -14.02
CA ALA A 168 11.98 -10.65 -14.11
C ALA A 168 11.02 -11.70 -13.57
N ILE A 169 10.36 -11.45 -12.44
CA ILE A 169 9.39 -12.39 -11.86
C ILE A 169 8.13 -12.46 -12.74
N ALA A 170 7.57 -11.31 -13.14
CA ALA A 170 6.35 -11.23 -13.94
C ALA A 170 6.45 -11.96 -15.29
N HIS A 171 7.65 -12.05 -15.86
CA HIS A 171 7.92 -12.73 -17.12
C HIS A 171 8.67 -14.05 -16.99
N ALA A 172 8.94 -14.51 -15.77
CA ALA A 172 9.78 -15.67 -15.47
C ALA A 172 11.19 -15.61 -16.10
N ASP A 173 11.74 -14.39 -16.25
CA ASP A 173 13.05 -14.10 -16.84
C ASP A 173 14.17 -14.12 -15.78
N TYR A 174 14.11 -15.05 -14.82
CA TYR A 174 15.09 -15.20 -13.74
C TYR A 174 15.60 -16.63 -13.57
N ILE A 175 16.81 -16.76 -13.01
CA ILE A 175 17.41 -18.04 -12.61
C ILE A 175 17.83 -17.92 -11.14
N ILE A 176 17.42 -18.89 -10.32
CA ILE A 176 17.91 -19.03 -8.95
C ILE A 176 19.29 -19.70 -9.02
N ALA A 177 20.33 -19.00 -8.55
CA ALA A 177 21.71 -19.45 -8.56
C ALA A 177 22.32 -19.39 -7.14
N ALA A 178 23.49 -19.97 -6.94
CA ALA A 178 24.12 -20.04 -5.61
C ALA A 178 24.40 -18.64 -5.03
N GLU A 179 24.79 -17.69 -5.89
CA GLU A 179 25.13 -16.32 -5.50
C GLU A 179 23.93 -15.36 -5.41
N GLY A 180 22.76 -15.74 -5.93
CA GLY A 180 21.60 -14.84 -6.01
C GLY A 180 20.65 -15.16 -7.16
N LEU A 181 19.92 -14.12 -7.59
CA LEU A 181 19.01 -14.16 -8.72
C LEU A 181 19.71 -13.59 -9.96
N ARG A 182 19.83 -14.40 -11.02
CA ARG A 182 20.30 -13.93 -12.32
C ARG A 182 19.10 -13.49 -13.15
N ILE A 183 19.01 -12.20 -13.45
CA ILE A 183 17.95 -11.60 -14.25
C ILE A 183 18.41 -11.48 -15.70
N ARG A 184 17.63 -12.04 -16.62
CA ARG A 184 17.81 -11.85 -18.06
C ARG A 184 17.02 -10.63 -18.50
N LYS A 185 17.65 -9.70 -19.23
CA LYS A 185 16.92 -8.60 -19.87
C LYS A 185 16.48 -9.02 -21.27
N ARG A 186 15.28 -9.63 -21.35
CA ARG A 186 14.71 -10.20 -22.58
C ARG A 186 14.63 -9.22 -23.75
N ASN A 187 14.44 -7.93 -23.48
CA ASN A 187 14.29 -6.88 -24.48
C ASN A 187 15.58 -6.05 -24.69
N GLY A 188 16.76 -6.61 -24.40
CA GLY A 188 18.04 -5.93 -24.47
C GLY A 188 18.48 -5.29 -23.16
N GLY A 189 19.78 -5.00 -23.04
CA GLY A 189 20.43 -4.52 -21.81
C GLY A 189 21.37 -5.55 -21.20
N GLN A 190 22.11 -5.14 -20.17
CA GLN A 190 23.07 -6.02 -19.49
C GLN A 190 22.34 -6.92 -18.49
N PRO A 191 22.70 -8.22 -18.40
CA PRO A 191 22.21 -9.09 -17.35
C PRO A 191 22.61 -8.52 -15.98
N ARG A 192 21.76 -8.75 -14.98
CA ARG A 192 22.01 -8.33 -13.59
C ARG A 192 21.97 -9.55 -12.69
N VAL A 193 22.90 -9.63 -11.77
CA VAL A 193 22.79 -10.53 -10.61
C VAL A 193 22.31 -9.69 -9.44
N ILE A 194 21.22 -10.12 -8.80
CA ILE A 194 20.79 -9.60 -7.50
C ILE A 194 21.30 -10.58 -6.45
N PRO A 195 22.35 -10.23 -5.69
CA PRO A 195 22.86 -11.06 -4.61
C PRO A 195 21.78 -11.37 -3.56
N TRP A 196 21.91 -12.50 -2.84
CA TRP A 196 20.89 -12.90 -1.87
C TRP A 196 20.62 -11.86 -0.78
N ASN A 197 21.65 -11.19 -0.27
CA ASN A 197 21.49 -10.12 0.72
C ASN A 197 20.73 -8.90 0.15
N GLU A 198 20.91 -8.59 -1.13
CA GLU A 198 20.16 -7.53 -1.81
C GLU A 198 18.69 -7.94 -2.02
N PHE A 199 18.44 -9.19 -2.43
CA PHE A 199 17.08 -9.71 -2.56
C PHE A 199 16.33 -9.74 -1.23
N ASP A 200 16.98 -10.24 -0.17
CA ASP A 200 16.40 -10.27 1.17
C ASP A 200 16.08 -8.85 1.66
N ALA A 201 16.99 -7.88 1.41
CA ALA A 201 16.73 -6.48 1.73
C ALA A 201 15.52 -5.93 0.96
N LEU A 202 15.45 -6.13 -0.36
CA LEU A 202 14.31 -5.68 -1.17
C LEU A 202 12.98 -6.30 -0.72
N TYR A 203 12.99 -7.62 -0.47
CA TYR A 203 11.82 -8.34 0.04
C TYR A 203 11.37 -7.80 1.40
N CYS A 204 12.30 -7.61 2.34
CA CYS A 204 12.00 -7.06 3.65
C CYS A 204 11.49 -5.61 3.56
N LYS A 205 12.08 -4.77 2.71
CA LYS A 205 11.61 -3.38 2.51
C LYS A 205 10.19 -3.33 1.96
N ALA A 206 9.90 -4.12 0.92
CA ALA A 206 8.55 -4.22 0.34
C ALA A 206 7.52 -4.72 1.35
N GLY A 207 7.84 -5.81 2.05
CA GLY A 207 6.95 -6.40 3.06
C GLY A 207 6.70 -5.49 4.26
N ASN A 208 7.73 -4.82 4.78
CA ASN A 208 7.57 -3.89 5.90
C ASN A 208 6.87 -2.60 5.49
N LEU A 209 7.07 -2.09 4.26
CA LEU A 209 6.26 -0.96 3.78
C LEU A 209 4.77 -1.33 3.75
N PHE A 210 4.45 -2.56 3.32
CA PHE A 210 3.10 -3.11 3.42
C PHE A 210 2.56 -3.10 4.84
N ASP A 211 3.31 -3.70 5.75
CA ASP A 211 2.89 -3.84 7.13
C ASP A 211 2.76 -2.47 7.83
N PHE A 212 3.65 -1.52 7.57
CA PHE A 212 3.54 -0.17 8.13
C PHE A 212 2.30 0.56 7.63
N ILE A 213 2.00 0.54 6.33
CA ILE A 213 0.76 1.17 5.83
C ILE A 213 -0.46 0.57 6.53
N ARG A 214 -0.51 -0.76 6.73
CA ARG A 214 -1.58 -1.42 7.48
C ARG A 214 -1.65 -0.94 8.93
N GLN A 215 -0.52 -0.92 9.64
CA GLN A 215 -0.45 -0.47 11.04
C GLN A 215 -0.90 0.99 11.19
N PHE A 216 -0.47 1.88 10.30
CA PHE A 216 -0.90 3.28 10.32
C PHE A 216 -2.41 3.39 10.06
N VAL A 217 -2.96 2.68 9.08
CA VAL A 217 -4.42 2.65 8.87
C VAL A 217 -5.16 2.21 10.13
N GLU A 218 -4.71 1.14 10.78
CA GLU A 218 -5.32 0.62 12.01
C GLU A 218 -5.28 1.65 13.15
N ILE A 219 -4.11 2.25 13.41
CA ILE A 219 -3.92 3.27 14.47
C ILE A 219 -4.90 4.44 14.27
N TYR A 220 -5.01 4.96 13.05
CA TYR A 220 -5.87 6.12 12.79
C TYR A 220 -7.35 5.75 12.74
N ILE A 221 -7.72 4.56 12.27
CA ILE A 221 -9.09 4.05 12.40
C ILE A 221 -9.49 3.99 13.88
N GLN A 222 -8.67 3.36 14.72
CA GLN A 222 -8.92 3.23 16.16
C GLN A 222 -8.99 4.58 16.88
N SER A 223 -8.34 5.62 16.35
CA SER A 223 -8.39 6.98 16.92
C SER A 223 -9.78 7.65 16.86
N TYR A 224 -10.74 7.04 16.16
CA TYR A 224 -12.15 7.47 16.12
C TYR A 224 -13.06 6.74 17.13
N ASP A 225 -12.46 6.13 18.15
CA ASP A 225 -13.11 5.73 19.40
C ASP A 225 -12.58 6.60 20.57
N PRO A 226 -13.42 7.45 21.21
CA PRO A 226 -14.84 7.62 20.96
C PRO A 226 -15.14 8.36 19.64
N PRO A 227 -16.37 8.22 19.08
CA PRO A 227 -16.78 8.91 17.86
C PRO A 227 -16.58 10.42 17.94
N LYS A 228 -16.19 11.02 16.81
CA LYS A 228 -15.89 12.45 16.67
C LYS A 228 -16.81 13.10 15.65
N THR A 229 -17.47 14.19 16.03
CA THR A 229 -18.24 15.02 15.08
C THR A 229 -17.38 16.16 14.55
N ILE A 230 -17.37 16.34 13.23
CA ILE A 230 -16.69 17.43 12.53
C ILE A 230 -17.66 18.18 11.60
N LYS A 231 -17.43 19.48 11.40
CA LYS A 231 -18.07 20.27 10.35
C LYS A 231 -17.26 20.13 9.06
N ALA A 232 -17.81 19.49 8.04
CA ALA A 232 -17.12 19.26 6.77
C ALA A 232 -18.09 19.23 5.57
N ARG A 233 -17.56 19.11 4.36
CA ARG A 233 -18.32 18.96 3.11
C ARG A 233 -17.57 18.01 2.18
N MET A 234 -18.28 17.23 1.37
CA MET A 234 -17.61 16.31 0.44
C MET A 234 -17.01 17.08 -0.73
N ASN A 235 -17.75 18.07 -1.24
CA ASN A 235 -17.32 18.90 -2.36
C ASN A 235 -17.38 20.40 -2.02
N ASP A 236 -16.60 21.22 -2.73
CA ASP A 236 -16.53 22.66 -2.47
C ASP A 236 -17.83 23.43 -2.73
N ASN A 237 -18.75 22.84 -3.50
CA ASN A 237 -20.06 23.39 -3.82
C ASN A 237 -21.17 22.91 -2.86
N GLU A 238 -20.84 22.11 -1.84
CA GLU A 238 -21.80 21.60 -0.87
C GLU A 238 -21.80 22.43 0.44
N PRO A 239 -22.93 22.46 1.16
CA PRO A 239 -23.00 23.09 2.48
C PRO A 239 -22.17 22.30 3.49
N LEU A 240 -21.62 23.01 4.49
CA LEU A 240 -21.02 22.38 5.66
C LEU A 240 -22.07 21.58 6.43
N THR A 241 -21.79 20.30 6.63
CA THR A 241 -22.63 19.33 7.32
C THR A 241 -21.87 18.75 8.51
N ASP A 242 -22.59 18.39 9.57
CA ASP A 242 -22.00 17.65 10.68
C ASP A 242 -21.84 16.19 10.27
N TYR A 243 -20.59 15.72 10.27
CA TYR A 243 -20.24 14.32 10.06
C TYR A 243 -19.73 13.73 11.36
N THR A 244 -20.33 12.63 11.79
CA THR A 244 -19.84 11.78 12.87
C THR A 244 -18.95 10.70 12.27
N LEU A 245 -17.67 10.73 12.61
CA LEU A 245 -16.64 9.74 12.28
C LEU A 245 -16.53 8.77 13.44
N TYR A 246 -16.52 7.46 13.19
CA TYR A 246 -16.60 6.47 14.26
C TYR A 246 -15.78 5.22 13.98
N TYR A 247 -15.29 4.61 15.05
CA TYR A 247 -14.83 3.23 15.12
C TYR A 247 -15.56 2.51 16.27
N ILE A 248 -15.98 1.26 16.04
CA ILE A 248 -16.66 0.43 17.03
C ILE A 248 -15.74 -0.76 17.38
N PRO A 249 -15.03 -0.75 18.52
CA PRO A 249 -14.07 -1.79 18.87
C PRO A 249 -14.67 -3.20 18.90
N GLN A 250 -15.95 -3.35 19.27
CA GLN A 250 -16.60 -4.64 19.40
C GLN A 250 -16.79 -5.35 18.06
N THR A 251 -17.06 -4.59 17.00
CA THR A 251 -17.35 -5.13 15.66
C THR A 251 -16.22 -4.86 14.66
N GLY A 252 -15.27 -3.99 15.02
CA GLY A 252 -14.27 -3.45 14.10
C GLY A 252 -14.87 -2.48 13.07
N ALA A 253 -16.15 -2.11 13.18
CA ALA A 253 -16.80 -1.26 12.20
C ALA A 253 -16.20 0.15 12.22
N PHE A 254 -15.77 0.63 11.06
CA PHE A 254 -15.25 1.98 10.85
C PHE A 254 -16.10 2.70 9.82
N GLY A 255 -16.46 3.96 10.08
CA GLY A 255 -17.45 4.63 9.25
C GLY A 255 -17.56 6.13 9.44
N LEU A 256 -18.44 6.71 8.63
CA LEU A 256 -18.93 8.08 8.79
C LEU A 256 -20.44 8.13 8.57
N THR A 257 -21.12 9.04 9.26
CA THR A 257 -22.56 9.27 9.13
C THR A 257 -22.89 10.74 9.41
N THR A 258 -24.03 11.23 8.92
CA THR A 258 -24.54 12.57 9.28
C THR A 258 -25.43 12.56 10.53
N GLY A 259 -25.57 11.40 11.17
CA GLY A 259 -26.33 11.20 12.40
C GLY A 259 -25.46 10.79 13.60
N PRO A 260 -26.07 10.21 14.65
CA PRO A 260 -25.30 9.57 15.72
C PRO A 260 -24.56 8.33 15.19
N ALA A 261 -23.42 8.00 15.81
CA ALA A 261 -22.69 6.77 15.50
C ALA A 261 -23.57 5.53 15.76
N PRO A 262 -23.43 4.45 14.97
CA PRO A 262 -24.16 3.21 15.23
C PRO A 262 -23.78 2.65 16.60
N THR A 263 -24.77 2.15 17.33
CA THR A 263 -24.52 1.37 18.55
C THR A 263 -24.21 -0.08 18.18
N PRO A 264 -23.30 -0.76 18.91
CA PRO A 264 -23.18 -2.21 18.80
C PRO A 264 -24.54 -2.88 19.02
N PRO A 265 -24.82 -4.03 18.37
CA PRO A 265 -26.01 -4.81 18.69
C PRO A 265 -25.97 -5.22 20.16
N ASP A 266 -27.08 -5.09 20.89
CA ASP A 266 -27.17 -5.55 22.28
C ASP A 266 -26.88 -7.07 22.33
N GLY A 267 -25.76 -7.46 22.95
CA GLY A 267 -25.48 -8.86 23.31
C GLY A 267 -24.35 -9.61 22.58
N THR A 268 -23.33 -8.94 22.03
CA THR A 268 -22.05 -9.56 21.65
C THR A 268 -21.02 -9.55 22.78
#